data_AF-A0A954F780-F1
#
_entry.id   AF-A0A954F780-F1
#
_cell.length_a   1.000
_cell.length_b   1.000
_cell.length_c   1.000
_cell.angle_alpha   90.00
_cell.angle_beta   90.00
_cell.angle_gamma   90.00
#
_symmetry.space_group_name_H-M   'P 1'
#
loop_
_entity.id
_entity.type
_entity.pdbx_description
1 polymer ?
#
loop_
_entity_poly.entity_id
_entity_poly.type
_entity_poly.pdbx_seq_one_letter_code
_entity_poly.pdbx_strand_id
1 'polypeptide(L)'
;LALVGFGAAKLAPTPEPLADTFSFGTFAATMMWVSLSYSGWNAAVYVAGEARDPQRNLPRSMVLATLAVTALYLGLNWIFVHAAPIAELAGQKDVAAVAARALGGTALESLVRAVLILSLITSVSSMVMIGPRVLARMADDGLMPRRLGFEGHLPTKAIWTQVVLSVGVLWASGLREQLTNLGWILSSFTALTVWGLLRLRKKEGAQLVPIPGYPFVPLLFLLATLTLTGTMLVVRGSQLLPALALIVSGALLYAFRRKQHGGSESDPAS
;
A
#
# COMPACT_ATOMS: atom_id res chain seq x y z
N LEU A 1 -5.38 6.16 -25.09
CA LEU A 1 -4.67 7.15 -25.95
C LEU A 1 -5.61 8.14 -26.62
N ALA A 2 -6.73 7.71 -27.24
CA ALA A 2 -7.72 8.63 -27.85
C ALA A 2 -8.38 9.61 -26.85
N LEU A 3 -8.58 9.21 -25.58
CA LEU A 3 -9.14 10.08 -24.54
C LEU A 3 -8.16 11.16 -24.03
N VAL A 4 -6.85 10.95 -24.18
CA VAL A 4 -5.82 11.93 -23.77
C VAL A 4 -5.72 13.06 -24.79
N GLY A 5 -5.93 12.76 -26.08
CA GLY A 5 -5.90 13.75 -27.16
C GLY A 5 -7.08 14.72 -27.16
N PHE A 6 -8.27 14.29 -26.72
CA PHE A 6 -9.46 15.15 -26.71
C PHE A 6 -9.48 16.15 -25.54
N GLY A 7 -8.79 15.82 -24.42
CA GLY A 7 -8.70 16.70 -23.26
C GLY A 7 -7.72 17.87 -23.43
N ALA A 8 -6.65 17.69 -24.21
CA ALA A 8 -5.60 18.69 -24.38
C ALA A 8 -6.08 20.00 -25.03
N ALA A 9 -7.13 19.95 -25.87
CA ALA A 9 -7.67 21.11 -26.57
C ALA A 9 -8.56 22.03 -25.69
N LYS A 10 -8.93 21.59 -24.48
CA LYS A 10 -9.82 22.31 -23.55
C LYS A 10 -9.17 22.71 -22.22
N LEU A 11 -7.85 22.58 -22.12
CA LEU A 11 -7.12 22.87 -20.90
C LEU A 11 -7.08 24.38 -20.63
N ALA A 12 -7.45 24.76 -19.41
CA ALA A 12 -7.37 26.12 -18.93
C ALA A 12 -5.90 26.59 -18.84
N PRO A 13 -5.63 27.91 -18.88
CA PRO A 13 -4.27 28.43 -18.72
C PRO A 13 -3.64 28.02 -17.39
N THR A 14 -2.31 28.00 -17.37
CA THR A 14 -1.47 27.60 -16.22
C THR A 14 -1.95 28.23 -14.91
N PRO A 15 -2.16 27.45 -13.84
CA PRO A 15 -2.56 27.97 -12.54
C PRO A 15 -1.56 29.02 -12.03
N GLU A 16 -2.07 30.08 -11.38
CA GLU A 16 -1.20 31.04 -10.70
C GLU A 16 -0.35 30.32 -9.62
N PRO A 17 0.94 30.67 -9.48
CA PRO A 17 1.80 30.06 -8.48
C PRO A 17 1.28 30.40 -7.08
N LEU A 18 0.91 29.36 -6.32
CA LEU A 18 0.55 29.49 -4.91
C LEU A 18 1.76 30.04 -4.15
N ALA A 19 1.62 31.24 -3.59
CA ALA A 19 2.64 31.93 -2.79
C ALA A 19 2.76 31.33 -1.38
N ASP A 20 2.82 29.99 -1.27
CA ASP A 20 3.01 29.31 -0.01
C ASP A 20 4.50 29.13 0.28
N THR A 21 4.92 29.54 1.47
CA THR A 21 6.26 29.25 1.99
C THR A 21 6.39 27.73 2.17
N PHE A 22 7.41 27.13 1.57
CA PHE A 22 7.66 25.69 1.69
C PHE A 22 7.73 25.26 3.17
N SER A 23 6.77 24.44 3.59
CA SER A 23 6.78 23.81 4.91
C SER A 23 7.14 22.34 4.76
N PHE A 24 8.23 21.94 5.42
CA PHE A 24 8.66 20.53 5.46
C PHE A 24 7.56 19.62 6.00
N GLY A 25 6.77 20.08 6.98
CA GLY A 25 5.65 19.33 7.54
C GLY A 25 4.53 19.08 6.52
N THR A 26 4.15 20.10 5.75
CA THR A 26 3.15 19.98 4.69
C THR A 26 3.65 19.09 3.56
N PHE A 27 4.91 19.24 3.17
CA PHE A 27 5.54 18.39 2.15
C PHE A 27 5.58 16.91 2.58
N ALA A 28 5.98 16.63 3.82
CA ALA A 28 5.99 15.26 4.33
C ALA A 28 4.58 14.67 4.41
N ALA A 29 3.59 15.46 4.85
CA ALA A 29 2.19 15.04 4.96
C ALA A 29 1.54 14.78 3.58
N THR A 30 1.92 15.50 2.52
CA THR A 30 1.45 15.22 1.16
C THR A 30 2.19 14.04 0.53
N MET A 31 3.50 13.91 0.79
CA MET A 31 4.29 12.75 0.36
C MET A 31 3.74 11.43 0.88
N MET A 32 3.10 11.42 2.04
CA MET A 32 2.35 10.25 2.53
C MET A 32 1.34 9.73 1.50
N TRP A 33 0.48 10.60 0.99
CA TRP A 33 -0.60 10.22 0.06
C TRP A 33 -0.04 9.80 -1.29
N VAL A 34 1.04 10.46 -1.73
CA VAL A 34 1.77 10.06 -2.92
C VAL A 34 2.37 8.67 -2.72
N SER A 35 3.11 8.44 -1.64
CA SER A 35 3.71 7.13 -1.32
C SER A 35 2.67 6.02 -1.25
N LEU A 36 1.52 6.27 -0.61
CA LEU A 36 0.41 5.32 -0.53
C LEU A 36 -0.14 4.97 -1.93
N SER A 37 -0.19 5.94 -2.84
CA SER A 37 -0.65 5.73 -4.23
C SER A 37 0.31 4.87 -5.06
N TYR A 38 1.58 4.78 -4.66
CA TYR A 38 2.59 3.87 -5.23
C TYR A 38 2.76 2.58 -4.40
N SER A 39 1.93 2.36 -3.38
CA SER A 39 1.93 1.09 -2.67
C SER A 39 1.46 -0.05 -3.58
N GLY A 40 1.95 -1.27 -3.34
CA GLY A 40 1.64 -2.46 -4.15
C GLY A 40 2.83 -3.09 -4.87
N TRP A 41 4.00 -2.43 -4.86
CA TRP A 41 5.25 -2.98 -5.40
C TRP A 41 5.66 -4.33 -4.77
N ASN A 42 5.23 -4.60 -3.53
CA ASN A 42 5.47 -5.88 -2.83
C ASN A 42 4.88 -7.09 -3.55
N ALA A 43 3.79 -6.91 -4.30
CA ALA A 43 3.12 -8.02 -4.99
C ALA A 43 4.02 -8.71 -6.03
N ALA A 44 4.93 -7.94 -6.65
CA ALA A 44 5.91 -8.49 -7.59
C ALA A 44 6.84 -9.52 -6.92
N VAL A 45 7.11 -9.36 -5.62
CA VAL A 45 7.96 -10.28 -4.86
C VAL A 45 7.25 -11.61 -4.62
N TYR A 46 5.93 -11.61 -4.42
CA TYR A 46 5.16 -12.84 -4.17
C TYR A 46 5.17 -13.80 -5.37
N VAL A 47 5.24 -13.26 -6.58
CA VAL A 47 5.32 -14.03 -7.83
C VAL A 47 6.76 -14.21 -8.33
N ALA A 48 7.75 -13.73 -7.59
CA ALA A 48 9.15 -13.83 -8.01
C ALA A 48 9.62 -15.28 -8.14
N GLY A 49 9.08 -16.21 -7.35
CA GLY A 49 9.43 -17.64 -7.42
C GLY A 49 8.97 -18.33 -8.72
N GLU A 50 7.95 -17.78 -9.38
CA GLU A 50 7.40 -18.29 -10.65
C GLU A 50 7.98 -17.57 -11.86
N ALA A 51 8.67 -16.45 -11.65
CA ALA A 51 9.25 -15.65 -12.72
C ALA A 51 10.47 -16.36 -13.33
N ARG A 52 10.54 -16.36 -14.67
CA ARG A 52 11.73 -16.83 -15.40
C ARG A 52 12.90 -15.91 -15.10
N ASP A 53 14.04 -16.45 -14.66
CA ASP A 53 15.25 -15.70 -14.28
C ASP A 53 14.95 -14.48 -13.36
N PRO A 54 14.49 -14.74 -12.12
CA PRO A 54 14.01 -13.69 -11.24
C PRO A 54 15.11 -12.71 -10.83
N GLN A 55 16.38 -13.16 -10.80
CA GLN A 55 17.51 -12.29 -10.43
C GLN A 55 17.69 -11.12 -11.40
N ARG A 56 17.39 -11.31 -12.68
CA ARG A 56 17.53 -10.26 -13.71
C ARG A 56 16.20 -9.60 -14.06
N ASN A 57 15.14 -10.39 -14.16
CA ASN A 57 13.85 -9.90 -14.65
C ASN A 57 13.07 -9.15 -13.58
N LEU A 58 13.16 -9.54 -12.30
CA LEU A 58 12.43 -8.87 -11.23
C LEU A 58 12.88 -7.40 -11.06
N PRO A 59 14.19 -7.07 -10.91
CA PRO A 59 14.61 -5.69 -10.76
C PRO A 59 14.26 -4.82 -11.98
N ARG A 60 14.44 -5.36 -13.20
CA ARG A 60 14.10 -4.64 -14.44
C ARG A 60 12.61 -4.35 -14.55
N SER A 61 11.77 -5.34 -14.23
CA SER A 61 10.32 -5.19 -14.27
C SER A 61 9.85 -4.17 -13.24
N MET A 62 10.42 -4.17 -12.04
CA MET A 62 10.10 -3.17 -11.00
C MET A 62 10.45 -1.75 -11.45
N VAL A 63 11.64 -1.54 -12.04
CA VAL A 63 12.04 -0.21 -12.55
C VAL A 63 11.15 0.25 -13.70
N LEU A 64 10.93 -0.61 -14.70
CA LEU A 64 10.10 -0.27 -15.86
C LEU A 64 8.65 0.01 -15.46
N ALA A 65 8.06 -0.83 -14.60
CA ALA A 65 6.71 -0.60 -14.08
C ALA A 65 6.63 0.71 -13.30
N THR A 66 7.60 1.00 -12.44
CA THR A 66 7.63 2.24 -11.66
C THR A 66 7.74 3.48 -12.55
N LEU A 67 8.58 3.45 -13.58
CA LEU A 67 8.71 4.56 -14.53
C LEU A 67 7.43 4.77 -15.35
N ALA A 68 6.82 3.67 -15.82
CA ALA A 68 5.56 3.72 -16.57
C ALA A 68 4.40 4.28 -15.71
N VAL A 69 4.27 3.81 -14.46
CA VAL A 69 3.26 4.32 -13.52
C VAL A 69 3.53 5.78 -13.19
N THR A 70 4.79 6.17 -12.99
CA THR A 70 5.18 7.57 -12.77
C THR A 70 4.73 8.47 -13.92
N ALA A 71 5.03 8.09 -15.16
CA ALA A 71 4.61 8.85 -16.34
C ALA A 71 3.08 8.97 -16.43
N LEU A 72 2.35 7.88 -16.14
CA LEU A 72 0.89 7.88 -16.16
C LEU A 72 0.30 8.76 -15.06
N TYR A 73 0.82 8.67 -13.83
CA TYR A 73 0.37 9.48 -12.70
C TYR A 73 0.65 10.96 -12.95
N LEU A 74 1.83 11.32 -13.46
CA LEU A 74 2.15 12.70 -13.83
C LEU A 74 1.24 13.21 -14.94
N GLY A 75 1.00 12.42 -15.98
CA GLY A 75 0.07 12.78 -17.06
C GLY A 75 -1.36 12.99 -16.56
N LEU A 76 -1.84 12.13 -15.66
CA LEU A 76 -3.17 12.26 -15.07
C LEU A 76 -3.28 13.48 -14.16
N ASN A 77 -2.29 13.73 -13.30
CA ASN A 77 -2.26 14.92 -12.44
C ASN A 77 -2.16 16.20 -13.27
N TRP A 78 -1.41 16.19 -14.37
CA TRP A 78 -1.35 17.30 -15.31
C TRP A 78 -2.73 17.59 -15.91
N ILE A 79 -3.47 16.55 -16.33
CA ILE A 79 -4.85 16.70 -16.78
C ILE A 79 -5.73 17.29 -15.68
N PHE A 80 -5.65 16.78 -14.44
CA PHE A 80 -6.50 17.27 -13.34
C PHE A 80 -6.30 18.76 -13.07
N VAL A 81 -5.04 19.19 -12.95
CA VAL A 81 -4.71 20.60 -12.64
C VAL A 81 -5.14 21.57 -13.75
N HIS A 82 -5.17 21.12 -15.00
CA HIS A 82 -5.54 21.96 -16.15
C HIS A 82 -7.01 21.80 -16.60
N ALA A 83 -7.70 20.75 -16.17
CA ALA A 83 -9.08 20.48 -16.53
C ALA A 83 -10.08 21.33 -15.74
N ALA A 84 -9.81 21.58 -14.45
CA ALA A 84 -10.70 22.33 -13.58
C ALA A 84 -9.93 23.19 -12.57
N PRO A 85 -10.50 24.32 -12.10
CA PRO A 85 -9.89 25.14 -11.06
C PRO A 85 -9.60 24.32 -9.79
N ILE A 86 -8.46 24.57 -9.14
CA ILE A 86 -8.04 23.88 -7.90
C ILE A 86 -9.13 23.94 -6.83
N ALA A 87 -9.85 25.06 -6.74
CA ALA A 87 -10.96 25.25 -5.79
C ALA A 87 -12.12 24.24 -6.00
N GLU A 88 -12.36 23.80 -7.24
CA GLU A 88 -13.39 22.80 -7.55
C GLU A 88 -12.90 21.37 -7.30
N LEU A 89 -11.59 21.14 -7.34
CA LEU A 89 -10.97 19.84 -7.08
C LEU A 89 -10.71 19.62 -5.59
N ALA A 90 -10.40 20.68 -4.85
CA ALA A 90 -10.08 20.62 -3.44
C ALA A 90 -11.27 20.11 -2.62
N GLY A 91 -11.02 19.12 -1.76
CA GLY A 91 -12.05 18.52 -0.90
C GLY A 91 -12.99 17.54 -1.59
N GLN A 92 -12.90 17.38 -2.92
CA GLN A 92 -13.68 16.39 -3.64
C GLN A 92 -13.11 14.98 -3.44
N LYS A 93 -14.01 14.03 -3.20
CA LYS A 93 -13.64 12.61 -3.11
C LYS A 93 -13.37 11.98 -4.48
N ASP A 94 -13.98 12.52 -5.54
CA ASP A 94 -13.98 11.95 -6.89
C ASP A 94 -13.40 12.93 -7.91
N VAL A 95 -12.13 13.30 -7.69
CA VAL A 95 -11.37 14.30 -8.47
C VAL A 95 -11.36 13.95 -9.97
N ALA A 96 -11.24 12.66 -10.30
CA ALA A 96 -11.21 12.19 -11.68
C ALA A 96 -12.54 12.42 -12.42
N ALA A 97 -13.68 12.19 -11.76
CA ALA A 97 -14.99 12.44 -12.35
C ALA A 97 -15.26 13.94 -12.54
N VAL A 98 -14.82 14.77 -11.59
CA VAL A 98 -14.95 16.24 -11.69
C VAL A 98 -14.12 16.77 -12.86
N ALA A 99 -12.86 16.33 -13.00
CA ALA A 99 -12.02 16.69 -14.14
C ALA A 99 -12.62 16.20 -15.47
N ALA A 100 -13.15 14.97 -15.50
CA ALA A 100 -13.83 14.41 -16.67
C ALA A 100 -15.05 15.24 -17.09
N ARG A 101 -15.84 15.70 -16.12
CA ARG A 101 -16.98 16.59 -16.37
C ARG A 101 -16.54 17.91 -17.01
N ALA A 102 -15.47 18.51 -16.51
CA ALA A 102 -14.96 19.78 -17.04
C ALA A 102 -14.46 19.65 -18.49
N LEU A 103 -13.84 18.52 -18.85
CA LEU A 103 -13.34 18.26 -20.20
C LEU A 103 -14.42 17.88 -21.21
N GLY A 104 -15.27 16.92 -20.84
CA GLY A 104 -16.16 16.22 -21.77
C GLY A 104 -17.63 16.20 -21.36
N GLY A 105 -18.02 16.97 -20.34
CA GLY A 105 -19.39 17.02 -19.85
C GLY A 105 -19.82 15.77 -19.09
N THR A 106 -21.13 15.66 -18.85
CA THR A 106 -21.74 14.58 -18.03
C THR A 106 -21.55 13.18 -18.63
N ALA A 107 -21.45 13.07 -19.95
CA ALA A 107 -21.18 11.81 -20.63
C ALA A 107 -19.81 11.24 -20.22
N LEU A 108 -18.74 12.06 -20.28
CA LEU A 108 -17.40 11.63 -19.89
C LEU A 108 -17.29 11.39 -18.38
N GLU A 109 -17.94 12.21 -17.55
CA GLU A 109 -18.06 11.99 -16.11
C GLU A 109 -18.64 10.60 -15.80
N SER A 110 -19.76 10.25 -16.45
CA SER A 110 -20.44 8.96 -16.22
C SER A 110 -19.60 7.76 -16.66
N LEU A 111 -18.89 7.88 -17.78
CA LEU A 111 -17.98 6.83 -18.28
C LEU A 111 -16.82 6.61 -17.30
N VAL A 112 -16.17 7.70 -16.85
CA VAL A 112 -15.05 7.61 -15.90
C VAL A 112 -15.51 7.01 -14.58
N ARG A 113 -16.67 7.43 -14.05
CA ARG A 113 -17.25 6.82 -12.84
C ARG A 113 -17.54 5.33 -13.01
N ALA A 114 -18.10 4.91 -14.15
CA ALA A 114 -18.37 3.50 -14.42
C ALA A 114 -17.08 2.66 -14.42
N VAL A 115 -16.01 3.17 -15.05
CA VAL A 115 -14.69 2.52 -15.06
C VAL A 115 -14.11 2.43 -13.66
N LEU A 116 -14.20 3.49 -12.85
CA LEU A 116 -13.74 3.50 -11.46
C LEU A 116 -14.50 2.47 -10.61
N ILE A 117 -15.83 2.43 -10.70
CA ILE A 117 -16.67 1.48 -9.98
C ILE A 117 -16.28 0.03 -10.35
N LEU A 118 -16.16 -0.27 -11.65
CA LEU A 118 -15.77 -1.59 -12.13
C LEU A 118 -14.37 -2.00 -11.62
N SER A 119 -13.43 -1.05 -11.61
CA SER A 119 -12.07 -1.27 -11.10
C SER A 119 -12.07 -1.57 -9.60
N LEU A 120 -12.87 -0.82 -8.82
CA LEU A 120 -13.01 -1.03 -7.38
C LEU A 120 -13.66 -2.38 -7.07
N ILE A 121 -14.72 -2.77 -7.78
CA ILE A 121 -15.38 -4.08 -7.62
C ILE A 121 -14.38 -5.21 -7.87
N THR A 122 -13.59 -5.11 -8.95
CA THR A 122 -12.60 -6.12 -9.32
C THR A 122 -11.50 -6.23 -8.25
N SER A 123 -11.03 -5.10 -7.73
CA SER A 123 -10.00 -5.04 -6.69
C SER A 123 -10.50 -5.63 -5.37
N VAL A 124 -11.70 -5.23 -4.92
CA VAL A 124 -12.33 -5.78 -3.70
C VAL A 124 -12.54 -7.28 -3.84
N SER A 125 -13.05 -7.74 -4.99
CA SER A 125 -13.26 -9.17 -5.25
C SER A 125 -11.95 -9.96 -5.15
N SER A 126 -10.86 -9.43 -5.71
CA SER A 126 -9.53 -10.04 -5.64
C SER A 126 -9.00 -10.14 -4.20
N MET A 127 -9.18 -9.08 -3.39
CA MET A 127 -8.70 -9.07 -2.01
C MET A 127 -9.54 -9.95 -1.07
N VAL A 128 -10.84 -10.11 -1.34
CA VAL A 128 -11.69 -11.08 -0.62
C VAL A 128 -11.25 -12.51 -0.90
N MET A 129 -10.68 -12.81 -2.07
CA MET A 129 -10.15 -14.13 -2.39
C MET A 129 -8.77 -14.39 -1.78
N ILE A 130 -7.88 -13.40 -1.77
CA ILE A 130 -6.48 -13.57 -1.36
C ILE A 130 -6.31 -13.45 0.16
N GLY A 131 -6.92 -12.42 0.79
CA GLY A 131 -6.72 -12.11 2.20
C GLY A 131 -6.97 -13.28 3.16
N PRO A 132 -8.09 -14.03 3.04
CA PRO A 132 -8.43 -15.10 3.97
C PRO A 132 -7.48 -16.29 3.91
N ARG A 133 -6.79 -16.50 2.79
CA ARG A 133 -5.81 -17.59 2.64
C ARG A 133 -4.58 -17.37 3.51
N VAL A 134 -4.17 -16.12 3.72
CA VAL A 134 -3.09 -15.79 4.66
C VAL A 134 -3.51 -16.15 6.08
N LEU A 135 -4.74 -15.76 6.47
CA LEU A 135 -5.28 -16.07 7.80
C LEU A 135 -5.42 -17.58 8.02
N ALA A 136 -5.87 -18.32 7.00
CA ALA A 136 -5.98 -19.77 7.05
C ALA A 136 -4.63 -20.46 7.12
N ARG A 137 -3.63 -19.99 6.37
CA ARG A 137 -2.26 -20.50 6.45
C ARG A 137 -1.66 -20.27 7.84
N MET A 138 -1.86 -19.09 8.42
CA MET A 138 -1.45 -18.81 9.81
C MET A 138 -2.15 -19.72 10.82
N ALA A 139 -3.39 -20.14 10.56
CA ALA A 139 -4.11 -21.08 11.43
C ALA A 139 -3.57 -22.51 11.31
N ASP A 140 -3.20 -22.94 10.11
CA ASP A 140 -2.54 -24.23 9.87
C ASP A 140 -1.14 -24.29 10.51
N ASP A 141 -0.40 -23.18 10.45
CA ASP A 141 0.91 -23.03 11.10
C ASP A 141 0.80 -22.88 12.65
N GLY A 142 -0.40 -22.99 13.23
CA GLY A 142 -0.65 -22.96 14.68
C GLY A 142 -0.66 -21.56 15.32
N LEU A 143 -0.50 -20.50 14.53
CA LEU A 143 -0.47 -19.11 15.00
C LEU A 143 -1.88 -18.52 15.24
N MET A 144 -2.89 -19.08 14.58
CA MET A 144 -4.30 -18.69 14.71
C MET A 144 -5.18 -19.87 15.14
N PRO A 145 -6.42 -19.64 15.62
CA PRO A 145 -7.33 -20.73 15.95
C PRO A 145 -7.52 -21.70 14.77
N ARG A 146 -7.31 -23.01 14.99
CA ARG A 146 -7.46 -24.06 13.97
C ARG A 146 -8.78 -24.01 13.19
N ARG A 147 -9.85 -23.45 13.78
CA ARG A 147 -11.15 -23.24 13.13
C ARG A 147 -11.10 -22.29 11.92
N LEU A 148 -10.04 -21.50 11.78
CA LEU A 148 -9.81 -20.59 10.65
C LEU A 148 -8.94 -21.21 9.56
N GLY A 149 -8.43 -22.43 9.76
CA GLY A 149 -7.64 -23.16 8.77
C GLY A 149 -8.46 -23.55 7.54
N PHE A 150 -7.81 -24.24 6.60
CA PHE A 150 -8.47 -24.68 5.39
C PHE A 150 -9.47 -25.81 5.67
N GLU A 151 -10.70 -25.66 5.18
CA GLU A 151 -11.71 -26.73 5.14
C GLU A 151 -11.77 -27.26 3.70
N GLY A 152 -11.00 -28.30 3.41
CA GLY A 152 -10.75 -28.75 2.04
C GLY A 152 -9.85 -27.76 1.30
N HIS A 153 -10.30 -27.26 0.14
CA HIS A 153 -9.56 -26.28 -0.66
C HIS A 153 -9.94 -24.81 -0.39
N LEU A 154 -11.02 -24.56 0.37
CA LEU A 154 -11.57 -23.21 0.59
C LEU A 154 -11.59 -22.84 2.08
N PRO A 155 -11.02 -21.69 2.48
CA PRO A 155 -11.02 -21.26 3.88
C PRO A 155 -12.30 -20.46 4.24
N THR A 156 -13.46 -21.12 4.21
CA THR A 156 -14.79 -20.48 4.35
C THR A 156 -14.93 -19.66 5.64
N LYS A 157 -14.46 -20.19 6.78
CA LYS A 157 -14.53 -19.49 8.07
C LYS A 157 -13.59 -18.28 8.14
N ALA A 158 -12.42 -18.36 7.51
CA ALA A 158 -11.52 -17.22 7.40
C ALA A 158 -12.13 -16.11 6.52
N ILE A 159 -12.83 -16.48 5.44
CA ILE A 159 -13.54 -15.52 4.58
C ILE A 159 -14.59 -14.76 5.38
N TRP A 160 -15.47 -15.47 6.10
CA TRP A 160 -16.49 -14.82 6.93
C TRP A 160 -15.88 -13.95 8.02
N THR A 161 -14.82 -14.42 8.68
CA THR A 161 -14.11 -13.65 9.70
C THR A 161 -13.55 -12.36 9.11
N GLN A 162 -12.89 -12.41 7.94
CA GLN A 162 -12.39 -11.23 7.26
C GLN A 162 -13.53 -10.27 6.89
N VAL A 163 -14.64 -10.77 6.32
CA VAL A 163 -15.78 -9.93 5.93
C VAL A 163 -16.37 -9.21 7.15
N VAL A 164 -16.60 -9.92 8.25
CA VAL A 164 -17.14 -9.34 9.49
C VAL A 164 -16.20 -8.27 10.05
N LEU A 165 -14.89 -8.54 10.08
CA LEU A 165 -13.89 -7.57 10.52
C LEU A 165 -13.83 -6.35 9.59
N SER A 166 -13.83 -6.56 8.27
CA SER A 166 -13.82 -5.46 7.29
C SER A 166 -15.05 -4.57 7.42
N VAL A 167 -16.24 -5.17 7.55
CA VAL A 167 -17.48 -4.41 7.80
C VAL A 167 -17.36 -3.67 9.13
N GLY A 168 -16.94 -4.31 10.22
CA GLY A 168 -16.76 -3.66 11.52
C GLY A 168 -15.83 -2.44 11.46
N VAL A 169 -14.71 -2.55 10.75
CA VAL A 169 -13.76 -1.43 10.56
C VAL A 169 -14.36 -0.31 9.72
N LEU A 170 -15.15 -0.63 8.68
CA LEU A 170 -15.87 0.34 7.85
C LEU A 170 -16.89 1.16 8.66
N TRP A 171 -17.56 0.54 9.64
CA TRP A 171 -18.48 1.25 10.53
C TRP A 171 -17.76 2.09 11.58
N ALA A 172 -16.58 1.66 12.03
CA ALA A 172 -15.84 2.30 13.11
C ALA A 172 -14.97 3.49 12.69
N SER A 173 -14.56 3.56 11.42
CA SER A 173 -13.55 4.54 10.97
C SER A 173 -13.81 5.04 9.55
N GLY A 174 -13.47 6.31 9.28
CA GLY A 174 -13.59 6.89 7.96
C GLY A 174 -12.50 6.39 7.00
N LEU A 175 -12.77 6.43 5.68
CA LEU A 175 -11.80 6.02 4.65
C LEU A 175 -10.42 6.69 4.82
N ARG A 176 -10.39 7.99 5.12
CA ARG A 176 -9.14 8.74 5.31
C ARG A 176 -8.32 8.20 6.49
N GLU A 177 -8.97 7.84 7.59
CA GLU A 177 -8.32 7.28 8.77
C GLU A 177 -7.80 5.86 8.48
N GLN A 178 -8.60 5.06 7.78
CA GLN A 178 -8.20 3.71 7.34
C GLN A 178 -6.99 3.75 6.41
N LEU A 179 -6.99 4.63 5.41
CA LEU A 179 -5.86 4.83 4.51
C LEU A 179 -4.61 5.33 5.26
N THR A 180 -4.82 6.19 6.27
CA THR A 180 -3.72 6.68 7.13
C THR A 180 -3.11 5.52 7.92
N ASN A 181 -3.95 4.70 8.57
CA ASN A 181 -3.54 3.52 9.31
C ASN A 181 -2.83 2.49 8.43
N LEU A 182 -3.39 2.20 7.25
CA LEU A 182 -2.80 1.27 6.30
C LEU A 182 -1.41 1.74 5.85
N GLY A 183 -1.28 3.01 5.46
CA GLY A 183 -0.01 3.60 5.04
C GLY A 183 1.06 3.55 6.13
N TRP A 184 0.66 3.80 7.38
CA TRP A 184 1.58 3.74 8.52
C TRP A 184 2.03 2.32 8.85
N ILE A 185 1.11 1.35 8.84
CA ILE A 185 1.43 -0.07 9.04
C ILE A 185 2.40 -0.54 7.96
N LEU A 186 2.06 -0.34 6.70
CA LEU A 186 2.89 -0.78 5.57
C LEU A 186 4.28 -0.14 5.60
N SER A 187 4.38 1.16 5.89
CA SER A 187 5.67 1.87 5.98
C SER A 187 6.51 1.37 7.15
N SER A 188 5.89 1.11 8.30
CA SER A 188 6.58 0.58 9.49
C SER A 188 7.15 -0.82 9.24
N PHE A 189 6.35 -1.72 8.67
CA PHE A 189 6.82 -3.06 8.31
C PHE A 189 7.89 -3.01 7.22
N THR A 190 7.74 -2.13 6.23
CA THR A 190 8.77 -1.91 5.20
C THR A 190 10.09 -1.43 5.80
N ALA A 191 10.05 -0.46 6.72
CA ALA A 191 11.24 0.01 7.44
C ALA A 191 11.91 -1.12 8.24
N LEU A 192 11.11 -1.93 8.94
CA LEU A 192 11.60 -3.11 9.68
C LEU A 192 12.24 -4.15 8.74
N THR A 193 11.65 -4.42 7.57
CA THR A 193 12.20 -5.34 6.57
C THR A 193 13.55 -4.85 6.05
N VAL A 194 13.68 -3.57 5.71
CA VAL A 194 14.93 -2.98 5.20
C VAL A 194 15.99 -2.95 6.29
N TRP A 195 15.62 -2.62 7.52
CA TRP A 195 16.52 -2.71 8.66
C TRP A 195 16.99 -4.16 8.90
N GLY A 196 16.08 -5.12 8.80
CA GLY A 196 16.38 -6.55 8.84
C GLY A 196 17.38 -6.95 7.75
N LEU A 197 17.19 -6.47 6.52
CA LEU A 197 18.11 -6.71 5.40
C LEU A 197 19.51 -6.16 5.69
N LEU A 198 19.63 -4.93 6.18
CA LEU A 198 20.91 -4.34 6.57
C LEU A 198 21.61 -5.17 7.66
N ARG A 199 20.84 -5.63 8.65
CA ARG A 199 21.35 -6.48 9.74
C ARG A 199 21.78 -7.86 9.25
N LEU A 200 21.01 -8.46 8.33
CA LEU A 200 21.30 -9.76 7.73
C LEU A 200 22.57 -9.71 6.89
N ARG A 201 22.70 -8.69 6.02
CA ARG A 201 23.91 -8.41 5.24
C ARG A 201 25.15 -8.25 6.11
N LYS A 202 25.03 -7.62 7.28
CA LYS A 202 26.15 -7.47 8.23
C LYS A 202 26.57 -8.80 8.86
N LYS A 203 25.64 -9.75 9.03
CA LYS A 203 25.89 -11.07 9.64
C LYS A 203 26.39 -12.11 8.64
N GLU A 204 25.73 -12.22 7.48
CA GLU A 204 25.97 -13.26 6.47
C GLU A 204 26.94 -12.82 5.36
N GLY A 205 27.33 -11.55 5.34
CA GLY A 205 28.32 -11.04 4.40
C GLY A 205 27.86 -11.05 2.93
N ALA A 206 28.82 -11.17 2.01
CA ALA A 206 28.64 -10.99 0.57
C ALA A 206 27.93 -12.17 -0.16
N GLN A 207 27.47 -13.20 0.55
CA GLN A 207 26.76 -14.35 -0.06
C GLN A 207 25.35 -14.00 -0.56
N LEU A 208 24.82 -12.84 -0.16
CA LEU A 208 23.51 -12.36 -0.59
C LEU A 208 23.58 -11.67 -1.96
N VAL A 209 22.48 -11.78 -2.72
CA VAL A 209 22.31 -11.15 -4.05
C VAL A 209 22.82 -9.70 -4.02
N PRO A 210 23.66 -9.28 -5.00
CA PRO A 210 24.23 -7.94 -5.05
C PRO A 210 23.12 -6.89 -5.13
N ILE A 211 23.14 -5.93 -4.21
CA ILE A 211 22.20 -4.81 -4.17
C ILE A 211 22.90 -3.59 -4.80
N PRO A 212 22.36 -3.04 -5.90
CA PRO A 212 22.89 -1.81 -6.49
C PRO A 212 22.92 -0.67 -5.46
N GLY A 213 24.09 -0.04 -5.29
CA GLY A 213 24.24 1.11 -4.40
C GLY A 213 24.21 0.81 -2.89
N TYR A 214 24.44 -0.45 -2.47
CA TYR A 214 24.65 -0.78 -1.06
C TYR A 214 25.92 -0.12 -0.50
N PRO A 215 25.91 0.43 0.73
CA PRO A 215 24.79 0.49 1.69
C PRO A 215 23.92 1.76 1.56
N PHE A 216 24.30 2.71 0.71
CA PHE A 216 23.69 4.04 0.65
C PHE A 216 22.22 4.02 0.22
N VAL A 217 21.87 3.24 -0.81
CA VAL A 217 20.49 3.18 -1.33
C VAL A 217 19.51 2.61 -0.28
N PRO A 218 19.77 1.45 0.35
CA PRO A 218 18.90 0.96 1.42
C PRO A 218 18.84 1.88 2.64
N LEU A 219 19.96 2.54 3.00
CA LEU A 219 19.99 3.45 4.14
C LEU A 219 19.16 4.71 3.88
N LEU A 220 19.28 5.30 2.69
CA LEU A 220 18.48 6.45 2.27
C LEU A 220 16.99 6.10 2.28
N PHE A 221 16.63 4.94 1.75
CA PHE A 221 15.25 4.47 1.75
C PHE A 221 14.71 4.23 3.17
N LEU A 222 15.52 3.64 4.06
CA LEU A 222 15.17 3.47 5.46
C LEU A 222 14.93 4.82 6.14
N LEU A 223 15.85 5.78 5.96
CA LEU A 223 15.72 7.13 6.53
C LEU A 223 14.48 7.84 6.00
N ALA A 224 14.23 7.81 4.69
CA ALA A 224 13.03 8.40 4.09
C ALA A 224 11.73 7.76 4.61
N THR A 225 11.72 6.44 4.77
CA THR A 225 10.54 5.73 5.30
C THR A 225 10.31 6.06 6.77
N LEU A 226 11.39 6.16 7.56
CA LEU A 226 11.33 6.56 8.98
C LEU A 226 10.90 8.01 9.16
N THR A 227 11.37 8.94 8.33
CA THR A 227 10.92 10.34 8.38
C THR A 227 9.44 10.46 8.01
N LEU A 228 8.98 9.77 6.97
CA LEU A 228 7.55 9.73 6.62
C LEU A 228 6.71 9.14 7.75
N THR A 229 7.10 7.98 8.27
CA THR A 229 6.38 7.30 9.37
C THR A 229 6.39 8.12 10.65
N GLY A 230 7.50 8.80 10.95
CA GLY A 230 7.67 9.67 12.12
C GLY A 230 6.85 10.96 12.01
N THR A 231 6.84 11.60 10.84
CA THR A 231 5.99 12.79 10.61
C THR A 231 4.50 12.45 10.67
N MET A 232 4.08 11.28 10.20
CA MET A 232 2.70 10.80 10.39
C MET A 232 2.33 10.68 11.86
N LEU A 233 3.25 10.18 12.70
CA LEU A 233 3.02 10.05 14.13
C LEU A 233 2.83 11.42 14.80
N VAL A 234 3.59 12.43 14.38
CA VAL A 234 3.47 13.79 14.91
C VAL A 234 2.20 14.48 14.42
N VAL A 235 1.89 14.40 13.13
CA VAL A 235 0.77 15.14 12.52
C VAL A 235 -0.58 14.48 12.80
N ARG A 236 -0.62 13.14 12.89
CA ARG A 236 -1.87 12.35 12.97
C ARG A 236 -1.82 11.26 14.04
N GLY A 237 -1.03 11.43 15.10
CA GLY A 237 -0.80 10.42 16.13
C GLY A 237 -2.06 9.78 16.73
N SER A 238 -3.12 10.56 16.93
CA SER A 238 -4.40 10.04 17.44
C SER A 238 -5.09 9.06 16.49
N GLN A 239 -4.90 9.22 15.17
CA GLN A 239 -5.49 8.35 14.15
C GLN A 239 -4.77 7.00 14.07
N LEU A 240 -3.55 6.88 14.62
CA LEU A 240 -2.68 5.71 14.53
C LEU A 240 -2.85 4.72 15.69
N LEU A 241 -3.66 5.06 16.70
CA LEU A 241 -3.94 4.17 17.83
C LEU A 241 -4.48 2.79 17.40
N PRO A 242 -5.40 2.68 16.41
CA PRO A 242 -5.86 1.38 15.94
C PRO A 242 -4.76 0.56 15.25
N ALA A 243 -3.87 1.22 14.50
CA ALA A 243 -2.74 0.55 13.86
C ALA A 243 -1.75 0.00 14.88
N LEU A 244 -1.42 0.78 15.91
CA LEU A 244 -0.59 0.34 17.03
C LEU A 244 -1.24 -0.81 17.79
N ALA A 245 -2.53 -0.70 18.11
CA ALA A 245 -3.29 -1.76 18.77
C ALA A 245 -3.27 -3.06 17.95
N LEU A 246 -3.40 -2.97 16.62
CA LEU A 246 -3.33 -4.12 15.73
C LEU A 246 -1.94 -4.79 15.79
N ILE A 247 -0.86 -4.02 15.69
CA ILE A 247 0.51 -4.55 15.76
C ILE A 247 0.77 -5.20 17.12
N VAL A 248 0.41 -4.54 18.22
CA VAL A 248 0.58 -5.06 19.58
C VAL A 248 -0.25 -6.32 19.79
N SER A 249 -1.51 -6.34 19.34
CA SER A 249 -2.37 -7.52 19.45
C SER A 249 -1.79 -8.72 18.68
N GLY A 250 -1.25 -8.50 17.49
CA GLY A 250 -0.55 -9.53 16.71
C GLY A 250 0.69 -10.05 17.43
N ALA A 251 1.51 -9.16 18.00
CA ALA A 251 2.71 -9.53 18.76
C ALA A 251 2.37 -10.32 20.03
N LEU A 252 1.32 -9.92 20.76
CA LEU A 252 0.83 -10.62 21.95
C LEU A 252 0.27 -12.00 21.62
N LEU A 253 -0.53 -12.11 20.55
CA LEU A 253 -1.05 -13.39 20.07
C LEU A 253 0.08 -14.34 19.69
N TYR A 254 1.09 -13.83 18.97
CA TYR A 254 2.29 -14.61 18.63
C TYR A 254 3.05 -15.07 19.87
N ALA A 255 3.30 -14.19 20.84
CA ALA A 255 4.01 -14.53 22.07
C ALA A 255 3.24 -15.56 22.92
N PHE A 256 1.92 -15.44 23.02
CA PHE A 256 1.06 -16.37 23.73
C PHE A 256 1.05 -17.76 23.07
N ARG A 257 0.90 -17.82 21.75
CA ARG A 257 0.90 -19.08 20.98
C ARG A 257 2.26 -19.75 20.96
N ARG A 258 3.35 -18.99 20.84
CA ARG A 258 4.72 -19.51 20.93
C ARG A 258 4.98 -20.17 22.30
N LYS A 259 4.49 -19.58 23.40
CA LYS A 259 4.60 -20.21 24.74
C LYS A 259 3.82 -21.51 24.85
N GLN A 260 2.70 -21.66 24.14
CA GLN A 260 1.91 -22.89 24.13
C GLN A 260 2.56 -24.02 23.30
N HIS A 261 3.21 -23.67 22.18
CA HIS A 261 3.88 -24.66 21.32
C HIS A 261 5.34 -24.96 21.70
N GLY A 262 6.03 -24.00 22.32
CA GLY A 262 7.40 -24.16 22.85
C GLY A 262 7.53 -25.08 24.07
N GLY A 263 6.43 -25.67 24.55
CA GLY A 263 6.45 -26.78 25.50
C GLY A 263 6.57 -28.17 24.84
N SER A 264 6.62 -28.24 23.49
CA SER A 264 6.73 -29.50 22.73
C SER A 264 8.02 -29.64 21.92
N GLU A 265 8.89 -28.63 21.88
CA GLU A 265 10.27 -28.78 21.39
C GLU A 265 11.18 -29.18 22.55
N SER A 266 11.01 -30.40 23.04
CA SER A 266 12.15 -31.13 23.59
C SER A 266 13.03 -31.53 22.40
N ASP A 267 14.12 -30.80 22.24
CA ASP A 267 15.44 -31.27 21.80
C ASP A 267 15.44 -32.42 20.77
N PRO A 268 15.72 -32.17 19.47
CA PRO A 268 16.27 -33.23 18.64
C PRO A 268 17.72 -33.44 19.07
N ALA A 269 17.89 -34.20 20.16
CA ALA A 269 19.15 -34.76 20.57
C ALA A 269 19.65 -35.79 19.54
N SER A 270 20.98 -35.85 19.43
CA SER A 270 21.86 -36.86 18.79
C SER A 270 21.88 -36.98 17.27
#